data_AF-A0A7S8MXZ1-F1
#
_entry.id   AF-A0A7S8MXZ1-F1
#
_cell.length_a   1.000
_cell.length_b   1.000
_cell.length_c   1.000
_cell.angle_alpha   90.00
_cell.angle_beta   90.00
_cell.angle_gamma   90.00
#
_symmetry.space_group_name_H-M   'P 1'
#
loop_
_entity.id
_entity.type
_entity.pdbx_description
1 polymer ?
#
loop_
_entity_poly.entity_id
_entity_poly.type
_entity_poly.pdbx_seq_one_letter_code
_entity_poly.pdbx_strand_id
1 'polypeptide(L)'
;MSKRKKAPSGNPANRGLSFVDRRIARDFERWLAASDTPLSDPHNAAGAVGHLFDITKRSGLDILEPSDTADIADMLLDIGPNATGMVDLFHDYVHFRLETSRDPRWHQAHDELEDVLDDDTGISAMLEAIITDAETRDPAVIADALAHTKVIDGVTKLLDWISTSRPITDTGALRLSDIEPAAAALGLRAAGARTLPATGDLHGQTAIADGITYVQSMWHLEPLAAWWRALLDTDVLELTASRVRPGRASQRWRTEPTPPLDVASEVVALVVSDTVLGDLPRPLRLGCFTLPGARHTCARGPHPRRRRQARTPHRDRRTIRPPCRTRLADARRSRPGRTDPQPPRHPIRRSRGLARRLCYRPARGPR
;
A
#
# COMPACT_ATOMS: atom_id res chain seq x y z
N MET A 1 30.96 44.99 -7.16
CA MET A 1 30.73 44.09 -6.00
C MET A 1 29.23 44.02 -5.72
N SER A 2 28.58 42.91 -6.11
CA SER A 2 27.14 42.74 -5.93
C SER A 2 26.86 42.25 -4.51
N LYS A 3 26.14 43.05 -3.71
CA LYS A 3 25.75 42.67 -2.33
C LYS A 3 24.73 41.54 -2.40
N ARG A 4 25.17 40.32 -2.12
CA ARG A 4 24.31 39.13 -2.00
C ARG A 4 23.36 39.37 -0.81
N LYS A 5 22.09 39.74 -1.08
CA LYS A 5 21.05 39.83 -0.06
C LYS A 5 20.90 38.44 0.58
N LYS A 6 21.27 38.31 1.85
CA LYS A 6 21.09 37.09 2.64
C LYS A 6 19.58 36.86 2.71
N ALA A 7 19.08 35.76 2.12
CA ALA A 7 17.68 35.40 2.24
C ALA A 7 17.35 35.27 3.74
N PRO A 8 16.24 35.87 4.22
CA PRO A 8 15.85 35.76 5.61
C PRO A 8 15.65 34.28 5.94
N SER A 9 16.42 33.75 6.89
CA SER A 9 16.48 32.33 7.26
C SER A 9 15.30 31.88 8.13
N GLY A 10 14.10 32.43 7.90
CA GLY A 10 12.89 32.03 8.60
C GLY A 10 12.06 31.08 7.76
N ASN A 11 11.52 30.03 8.38
CA ASN A 11 10.49 29.19 7.76
C ASN A 11 9.36 30.11 7.26
N PRO A 12 9.04 30.13 5.95
CA PRO A 12 8.01 30.99 5.39
C PRO A 12 6.65 30.80 6.05
N ALA A 13 6.35 29.62 6.60
CA ALA A 13 5.13 29.33 7.34
C ALA A 13 4.95 30.21 8.60
N ASN A 14 6.03 30.78 9.14
CA ASN A 14 5.98 31.61 10.34
C ASN A 14 5.77 33.12 10.05
N ARG A 15 5.60 33.52 8.78
CA ARG A 15 5.37 34.91 8.39
C ARG A 15 3.88 35.24 8.57
N GLY A 16 3.55 35.77 9.75
CA GLY A 16 2.17 36.17 10.09
C GLY A 16 1.81 35.82 11.53
N LEU A 17 2.48 34.81 12.08
CA LEU A 17 2.28 34.39 13.45
C LEU A 17 2.76 35.42 14.47
N SER A 18 1.98 35.59 15.53
CA SER A 18 2.37 36.39 16.68
C SER A 18 3.62 35.79 17.37
N PHE A 19 4.24 36.54 18.29
CA PHE A 19 5.33 35.97 19.09
C PHE A 19 4.85 34.80 19.97
N VAL A 20 3.62 34.92 20.51
CA VAL A 20 2.99 33.89 21.35
C VAL A 20 2.74 32.64 20.53
N ASP A 21 2.13 32.78 19.36
CA ASP A 21 1.86 31.70 18.40
C ASP A 21 3.14 30.91 18.08
N ARG A 22 4.22 31.61 17.72
CA ARG A 22 5.52 30.96 17.40
C ARG A 22 6.17 30.28 18.58
N ARG A 23 5.88 30.72 19.81
CA ARG A 23 6.35 30.03 21.00
C ARG A 23 5.56 28.74 21.19
N ILE A 24 4.24 28.83 21.17
CA ILE A 24 3.34 27.68 21.32
C ILE A 24 3.62 26.62 20.26
N ALA A 25 3.77 27.00 18.99
CA ALA A 25 4.06 26.04 17.91
C ALA A 25 5.37 25.24 18.13
N ARG A 26 6.39 25.87 18.71
CA ARG A 26 7.66 25.20 19.07
C ARG A 26 7.54 24.35 20.32
N ASP A 27 6.71 24.76 21.27
CA ASP A 27 6.43 23.97 22.47
C ASP A 27 5.65 22.70 22.08
N PHE A 28 4.66 22.84 21.18
CA PHE A 28 3.91 21.74 20.59
C PHE A 28 4.79 20.76 19.81
N GLU A 29 5.65 21.23 18.91
CA GLU A 29 6.60 20.37 18.17
C GLU A 29 7.51 19.56 19.10
N ARG A 30 7.97 20.17 20.20
CA ARG A 30 8.80 19.48 21.20
C ARG A 30 8.00 18.47 22.01
N TRP A 31 6.77 18.79 22.36
CA TRP A 31 5.86 17.87 23.04
C TRP A 31 5.59 16.65 22.16
N LEU A 32 5.21 16.87 20.90
CA LEU A 32 4.88 15.81 19.95
C LEU A 32 6.08 14.88 19.66
N ALA A 33 7.30 15.42 19.63
CA ALA A 33 8.52 14.63 19.50
C ALA A 33 8.86 13.78 20.75
N ALA A 34 8.24 14.07 21.89
CA ALA A 34 8.39 13.33 23.15
C ALA A 34 7.20 12.42 23.46
N SER A 35 6.07 12.57 22.78
CA SER A 35 4.87 11.74 22.94
C SER A 35 5.10 10.32 22.41
N ASP A 36 4.58 9.32 23.13
CA ASP A 36 4.75 7.89 22.75
C ASP A 36 3.90 7.49 21.53
N THR A 37 2.77 8.17 21.28
CA THR A 37 1.80 7.84 20.23
C THR A 37 1.18 9.10 19.59
N PRO A 38 1.98 9.97 18.94
CA PRO A 38 1.42 11.13 18.26
C PRO A 38 0.57 10.71 17.05
N LEU A 39 -0.56 11.37 16.81
CA LEU A 39 -1.34 11.17 15.57
C LEU A 39 -0.64 11.82 14.37
N SER A 40 0.12 12.89 14.61
CA SER A 40 0.80 13.70 13.59
C SER A 40 2.32 13.48 13.52
N ASP A 41 2.92 13.78 12.36
CA ASP A 41 4.39 13.76 12.17
C ASP A 41 5.09 14.91 12.93
N PRO A 42 5.98 14.62 13.91
CA PRO A 42 6.72 15.64 14.65
C PRO A 42 7.54 16.59 13.79
N HIS A 43 8.07 16.14 12.65
CA HIS A 43 9.00 16.94 11.85
C HIS A 43 8.36 18.14 11.14
N ASN A 44 7.04 18.11 10.97
CA ASN A 44 6.29 19.15 10.27
C ASN A 44 5.27 19.87 11.18
N ALA A 45 5.15 19.44 12.44
CA ALA A 45 4.12 19.87 13.38
C ALA A 45 4.09 21.39 13.62
N ALA A 46 5.24 22.04 13.83
CA ALA A 46 5.30 23.49 14.04
C ALA A 46 4.78 24.30 12.84
N GLY A 47 5.07 23.83 11.62
CA GLY A 47 4.57 24.47 10.39
C GLY A 47 3.08 24.24 10.21
N ALA A 48 2.62 23.00 10.45
CA ALA A 48 1.23 22.61 10.31
C ALA A 48 0.33 23.31 11.35
N VAL A 49 0.73 23.37 12.62
CA VAL A 49 -0.04 24.08 13.66
C VAL A 49 -0.06 25.59 13.42
N GLY A 50 1.02 26.14 12.88
CA GLY A 50 1.07 27.53 12.44
C GLY A 50 0.06 27.82 11.30
N HIS A 51 -0.13 26.87 10.39
CA HIS A 51 -1.16 26.97 9.35
C HIS A 51 -2.58 26.87 9.95
N LEU A 52 -2.78 25.98 10.92
CA LEU A 52 -4.05 25.86 11.65
C LEU A 52 -4.40 27.17 12.39
N PHE A 53 -3.42 27.84 13.00
CA PHE A 53 -3.60 29.16 13.61
C PHE A 53 -4.07 30.23 12.61
N ASP A 54 -3.56 30.19 11.38
CA ASP A 54 -3.95 31.16 10.34
C ASP A 54 -5.36 30.86 9.81
N ILE A 55 -5.70 29.58 9.59
CA ILE A 55 -7.04 29.19 9.13
C ILE A 55 -8.11 29.56 10.16
N THR A 56 -7.93 29.14 11.42
CA THR A 56 -8.89 29.40 12.50
C THR A 56 -9.14 30.90 12.68
N LYS A 57 -8.07 31.71 12.72
CA LYS A 57 -8.19 33.18 12.83
C LYS A 57 -8.93 33.82 11.66
N ARG A 58 -8.76 33.30 10.44
CA ARG A 58 -9.50 33.81 9.26
C ARG A 58 -10.99 33.49 9.33
N SER A 59 -11.35 32.41 10.02
CA SER A 59 -12.73 32.04 10.32
C SER A 59 -13.30 32.73 11.56
N GLY A 60 -12.50 33.58 12.23
CA GLY A 60 -12.91 34.29 13.44
C GLY A 60 -12.82 33.45 14.73
N LEU A 61 -12.17 32.29 14.66
CA LEU A 61 -11.94 31.38 15.78
C LEU A 61 -10.50 31.56 16.31
N ASP A 62 -10.30 31.44 17.62
CA ASP A 62 -8.98 31.41 18.25
C ASP A 62 -8.72 30.05 18.87
N ILE A 63 -7.89 29.25 18.21
CA ILE A 63 -7.36 27.99 18.72
C ILE A 63 -6.67 28.07 20.10
N LEU A 64 -6.30 29.25 20.58
CA LEU A 64 -5.77 29.42 21.94
C LEU A 64 -6.87 29.46 23.00
N GLU A 65 -8.12 29.64 22.59
CA GLU A 65 -9.33 29.73 23.42
C GLU A 65 -10.06 28.38 23.45
N PRO A 66 -10.19 27.73 24.63
CA PRO A 66 -10.84 26.43 24.75
C PRO A 66 -12.30 26.41 24.27
N SER A 67 -13.02 27.53 24.36
CA SER A 67 -14.44 27.59 23.97
C SER A 67 -14.66 27.50 22.46
N ASP A 68 -13.61 27.71 21.65
CA ASP A 68 -13.71 27.67 20.20
C ASP A 68 -13.43 26.25 19.66
N THR A 69 -13.17 25.27 20.53
CA THR A 69 -12.69 23.95 20.11
C THR A 69 -13.72 23.18 19.29
N ALA A 70 -14.98 23.14 19.70
CA ALA A 70 -16.06 22.49 18.93
C ALA A 70 -16.23 23.15 17.55
N ASP A 71 -16.32 24.48 17.50
CA ASP A 71 -16.46 25.23 16.25
C ASP A 71 -15.26 25.02 15.30
N ILE A 72 -14.05 24.88 15.84
CA ILE A 72 -12.85 24.57 15.05
C ILE A 72 -12.94 23.15 14.49
N ALA A 73 -13.39 22.18 15.29
CA ALA A 73 -13.54 20.80 14.86
C ALA A 73 -14.57 20.68 13.72
N ASP A 74 -15.76 21.27 13.90
CA ASP A 74 -16.81 21.33 12.88
C ASP A 74 -16.31 21.98 11.58
N MET A 75 -15.63 23.12 11.70
CA MET A 75 -15.02 23.80 10.55
C MET A 75 -14.02 22.91 9.81
N LEU A 76 -13.20 22.14 10.54
CA LEU A 76 -12.21 21.25 9.91
C LEU A 76 -12.88 20.07 9.21
N LEU A 77 -13.94 19.49 9.80
CA LEU A 77 -14.72 18.41 9.19
C LEU A 77 -15.44 18.88 7.91
N ASP A 78 -15.95 20.12 7.91
CA ASP A 78 -16.61 20.74 6.75
C ASP A 78 -15.68 20.96 5.53
N ILE A 79 -14.35 20.98 5.73
CA ILE A 79 -13.37 21.03 4.63
C ILE A 79 -13.37 19.71 3.82
N GLY A 80 -13.93 18.64 4.38
CA GLY A 80 -14.12 17.34 3.75
C GLY A 80 -12.98 16.34 4.03
N PRO A 81 -12.96 15.19 3.34
CA PRO A 81 -12.11 14.04 3.68
C PRO A 81 -10.60 14.31 3.59
N ASN A 82 -10.18 15.42 2.97
CA ASN A 82 -8.77 15.81 2.91
C ASN A 82 -8.28 16.49 4.21
N ALA A 83 -9.18 16.78 5.14
CA ALA A 83 -8.88 17.47 6.40
C ALA A 83 -8.49 16.53 7.54
N THR A 84 -8.52 15.20 7.36
CA THR A 84 -8.18 14.23 8.42
C THR A 84 -6.86 14.54 9.11
N GLY A 85 -5.80 14.83 8.34
CA GLY A 85 -4.51 15.20 8.94
C GLY A 85 -4.49 16.54 9.68
N MET A 86 -5.43 17.46 9.41
CA MET A 86 -5.60 18.68 10.22
C MET A 86 -6.43 18.43 11.47
N VAL A 87 -7.41 17.53 11.41
CA VAL A 87 -8.19 17.08 12.57
C VAL A 87 -7.29 16.35 13.56
N ASP A 88 -6.48 15.39 13.09
CA ASP A 88 -5.49 14.67 13.91
C ASP A 88 -4.50 15.63 14.60
N LEU A 89 -4.02 16.62 13.84
CA LEU A 89 -3.13 17.66 14.36
C LEU A 89 -3.82 18.54 15.42
N PHE A 90 -5.09 18.87 15.21
CA PHE A 90 -5.85 19.67 16.16
C PHE A 90 -6.13 18.86 17.43
N HIS A 91 -6.43 17.57 17.30
CA HIS A 91 -6.58 16.65 18.41
C HIS A 91 -5.29 16.53 19.23
N ASP A 92 -4.13 16.30 18.58
CA ASP A 92 -2.82 16.33 19.23
C ASP A 92 -2.57 17.68 19.94
N TYR A 93 -3.00 18.79 19.33
CA TYR A 93 -2.87 20.12 19.93
C TYR A 93 -3.71 20.25 21.21
N VAL A 94 -4.94 19.74 21.24
CA VAL A 94 -5.78 19.75 22.46
C VAL A 94 -5.14 18.93 23.58
N HIS A 95 -4.59 17.73 23.28
CA HIS A 95 -3.81 16.94 24.25
C HIS A 95 -2.60 17.69 24.79
N PHE A 96 -1.84 18.34 23.91
CA PHE A 96 -0.74 19.21 24.32
C PHE A 96 -1.21 20.30 25.29
N ARG A 97 -2.39 20.89 25.06
CA ARG A 97 -2.95 21.92 25.94
C ARG A 97 -3.42 21.35 27.27
N LEU A 98 -4.03 20.16 27.29
CA LEU A 98 -4.37 19.45 28.53
C LEU A 98 -3.15 19.25 29.43
N GLU A 99 -2.02 18.84 28.85
CA GLU A 99 -0.82 18.55 29.64
C GLU A 99 -0.05 19.79 30.08
N THR A 100 -0.06 20.85 29.27
CA THR A 100 0.85 21.99 29.48
C THR A 100 0.15 23.27 29.97
N SER A 101 -1.16 23.39 29.78
CA SER A 101 -1.94 24.53 30.24
C SER A 101 -2.33 24.40 31.71
N ARG A 102 -2.64 25.53 32.35
CA ARG A 102 -3.25 25.57 33.68
C ARG A 102 -4.74 25.90 33.65
N ASP A 103 -5.28 26.18 32.47
CA ASP A 103 -6.69 26.50 32.30
C ASP A 103 -7.50 25.19 32.30
N PRO A 104 -8.36 24.97 33.31
CA PRO A 104 -9.13 23.72 33.43
C PRO A 104 -10.17 23.56 32.31
N ARG A 105 -10.52 24.62 31.58
CA ARG A 105 -11.49 24.57 30.47
C ARG A 105 -11.00 23.70 29.31
N TRP A 106 -9.70 23.39 29.22
CA TRP A 106 -9.20 22.46 28.22
C TRP A 106 -9.72 21.03 28.38
N HIS A 107 -10.13 20.61 29.59
CA HIS A 107 -10.82 19.32 29.78
C HIS A 107 -12.19 19.31 29.10
N GLN A 108 -12.98 20.36 29.30
CA GLN A 108 -14.27 20.50 28.62
C GLN A 108 -14.08 20.60 27.10
N ALA A 109 -13.09 21.36 26.64
CA ALA A 109 -12.79 21.48 25.22
C ALA A 109 -12.39 20.14 24.58
N HIS A 110 -11.66 19.29 25.30
CA HIS A 110 -11.36 17.93 24.85
C HIS A 110 -12.62 17.07 24.78
N ASP A 111 -13.47 17.09 25.82
CA ASP A 111 -14.73 16.35 25.80
C ASP A 111 -15.64 16.80 24.64
N GLU A 112 -15.73 18.11 24.37
CA GLU A 112 -16.46 18.67 23.22
C GLU A 112 -15.83 18.28 21.87
N LEU A 113 -14.50 18.22 21.77
CA LEU A 113 -13.82 17.73 20.58
C LEU A 113 -14.15 16.24 20.35
N GLU A 114 -14.05 15.41 21.38
CA GLU A 114 -14.39 13.98 21.29
C GLU A 114 -15.85 13.81 20.89
N ASP A 115 -16.79 14.57 21.47
CA ASP A 115 -18.20 14.53 21.09
C ASP A 115 -18.41 14.89 19.60
N VAL A 116 -17.70 15.90 19.06
CA VAL A 116 -17.78 16.27 17.63
C VAL A 116 -17.19 15.19 16.72
N LEU A 117 -16.04 14.62 17.11
CA LEU A 117 -15.40 13.55 16.35
C LEU A 117 -16.23 12.25 16.42
N ASP A 118 -16.93 12.04 17.54
CA ASP A 118 -17.90 10.97 17.72
C ASP A 118 -19.24 11.29 17.06
N ASP A 119 -19.65 12.53 16.78
CA ASP A 119 -20.95 12.78 16.11
C ASP A 119 -20.94 12.39 14.61
N ASP A 120 -19.76 12.19 13.99
CA ASP A 120 -19.61 11.49 12.70
C ASP A 120 -19.72 9.95 12.84
N THR A 121 -20.06 9.44 14.04
CA THR A 121 -20.23 8.01 14.37
C THR A 121 -21.31 7.30 13.58
N GLY A 122 -22.20 8.00 12.87
CA GLY A 122 -23.19 7.31 12.03
C GLY A 122 -22.52 6.30 11.09
N ILE A 123 -21.38 6.67 10.51
CA ILE A 123 -20.59 5.77 9.65
C ILE A 123 -19.57 5.00 10.48
N SER A 124 -18.85 5.63 11.41
CA SER A 124 -17.81 4.95 12.20
C SER A 124 -18.38 3.83 13.10
N ALA A 125 -19.42 4.10 13.88
CA ALA A 125 -20.11 3.10 14.68
C ALA A 125 -20.82 2.04 13.81
N MET A 126 -21.32 2.41 12.63
CA MET A 126 -21.82 1.43 11.66
C MET A 126 -20.69 0.52 11.16
N LEU A 127 -19.52 1.05 10.82
CA LEU A 127 -18.36 0.27 10.40
C LEU A 127 -17.86 -0.62 11.53
N GLU A 128 -17.75 -0.10 12.75
CA GLU A 128 -17.37 -0.87 13.94
C GLU A 128 -18.37 -1.99 14.22
N ALA A 129 -19.68 -1.72 14.10
CA ALA A 129 -20.71 -2.74 14.21
C ALA A 129 -20.60 -3.80 13.10
N ILE A 130 -20.27 -3.41 11.86
CA ILE A 130 -20.03 -4.34 10.75
C ILE A 130 -18.79 -5.19 11.00
N ILE A 131 -17.69 -4.59 11.49
CA ILE A 131 -16.45 -5.29 11.83
C ILE A 131 -16.72 -6.29 12.96
N THR A 132 -17.34 -5.83 14.04
CA THR A 132 -17.71 -6.68 15.19
C THR A 132 -18.63 -7.83 14.76
N ASP A 133 -19.67 -7.56 13.95
CA ASP A 133 -20.54 -8.62 13.41
C ASP A 133 -19.73 -9.61 12.58
N ALA A 134 -18.87 -9.13 11.68
CA ALA A 134 -18.03 -9.97 10.83
C ALA A 134 -17.07 -10.87 11.63
N GLU A 135 -16.48 -10.37 12.72
CA GLU A 135 -15.60 -11.13 13.61
C GLU A 135 -16.32 -12.27 14.36
N THR A 136 -17.62 -12.12 14.61
CA THR A 136 -18.42 -13.16 15.27
C THR A 136 -18.89 -14.28 14.32
N ARG A 137 -18.74 -14.11 13.00
CA ARG A 137 -19.20 -15.09 12.02
C ARG A 137 -18.25 -16.29 11.96
N ASP A 138 -18.83 -17.46 11.67
CA ASP A 138 -18.07 -18.69 11.46
C ASP A 138 -17.05 -18.49 10.31
N PRO A 139 -15.74 -18.67 10.55
CA PRO A 139 -14.71 -18.58 9.53
C PRO A 139 -14.98 -19.44 8.29
N ALA A 140 -15.62 -20.61 8.44
CA ALA A 140 -15.96 -21.47 7.32
C ALA A 140 -17.02 -20.83 6.40
N VAL A 141 -17.99 -20.12 6.98
CA VAL A 141 -19.02 -19.38 6.24
C VAL A 141 -18.40 -18.19 5.49
N ILE A 142 -17.47 -17.48 6.13
CA ILE A 142 -16.74 -16.38 5.49
C ILE A 142 -15.91 -16.91 4.31
N ALA A 143 -15.16 -18.00 4.51
CA ALA A 143 -14.34 -18.60 3.48
C ALA A 143 -15.16 -19.05 2.27
N ASP A 144 -16.32 -19.69 2.50
CA ASP A 144 -17.25 -20.08 1.44
C ASP A 144 -17.80 -18.85 0.70
N ALA A 145 -18.23 -17.81 1.42
CA ALA A 145 -18.73 -16.58 0.81
C ALA A 145 -17.66 -15.89 -0.06
N LEU A 146 -16.42 -15.78 0.45
CA LEU A 146 -15.30 -15.20 -0.29
C LEU A 146 -14.96 -16.00 -1.55
N ALA A 147 -15.00 -17.33 -1.49
CA ALA A 147 -14.71 -18.22 -2.62
C ALA A 147 -15.64 -17.97 -3.83
N HIS A 148 -16.84 -17.42 -3.60
CA HIS A 148 -17.81 -17.08 -4.64
C HIS A 148 -17.68 -15.65 -5.18
N THR A 149 -16.76 -14.84 -4.65
CA THR A 149 -16.54 -13.47 -5.15
C THR A 149 -15.79 -13.48 -6.48
N LYS A 150 -16.06 -12.48 -7.33
CA LYS A 150 -15.30 -12.28 -8.58
C LYS A 150 -13.82 -12.07 -8.34
N VAL A 151 -13.46 -11.49 -7.18
CA VAL A 151 -12.07 -11.28 -6.80
C VAL A 151 -11.36 -12.62 -6.69
N ILE A 152 -11.89 -13.53 -5.87
CA ILE A 152 -11.26 -14.82 -5.64
C ILE A 152 -11.28 -15.73 -6.89
N ASP A 153 -12.37 -15.72 -7.66
CA ASP A 153 -12.43 -16.44 -8.95
C ASP A 153 -11.38 -15.95 -9.95
N GLY A 154 -11.19 -14.62 -10.06
CA GLY A 154 -10.18 -14.03 -10.93
C GLY A 154 -8.75 -14.42 -10.53
N VAL A 155 -8.45 -14.58 -9.23
CA VAL A 155 -7.12 -14.98 -8.76
C VAL A 155 -6.80 -16.40 -9.23
N THR A 156 -7.76 -17.31 -9.09
CA THR A 156 -7.61 -18.70 -9.55
C THR A 156 -7.36 -18.75 -11.06
N LYS A 157 -8.15 -18.01 -11.86
CA LYS A 157 -7.97 -17.91 -13.31
C LYS A 157 -6.61 -17.30 -13.69
N LEU A 158 -6.16 -16.28 -12.97
CA LEU A 158 -4.88 -15.64 -13.21
C LEU A 158 -3.72 -16.59 -12.88
N LEU A 159 -3.81 -17.32 -11.77
CA LEU A 159 -2.83 -18.35 -11.41
C LEU A 159 -2.79 -19.44 -12.49
N ASP A 160 -3.93 -19.89 -13.02
CA ASP A 160 -3.98 -20.86 -14.11
C ASP A 160 -3.34 -20.33 -15.39
N TRP A 161 -3.62 -19.07 -15.74
CA TRP A 161 -2.99 -18.40 -16.88
C TRP A 161 -1.47 -18.26 -16.71
N ILE A 162 -0.99 -17.90 -15.51
CA ILE A 162 0.46 -17.83 -15.22
C ILE A 162 1.08 -19.23 -15.32
N SER A 163 0.33 -20.25 -14.91
CA SER A 163 0.75 -21.65 -14.87
C SER A 163 2.03 -21.82 -14.05
N THR A 164 3.19 -21.92 -14.72
CA THR A 164 4.52 -22.00 -14.09
C THR A 164 5.19 -20.64 -13.95
N SER A 165 5.21 -19.82 -15.01
CA SER A 165 5.76 -18.46 -15.00
C SER A 165 5.40 -17.71 -16.28
N ARG A 166 5.38 -16.37 -16.20
CA ARG A 166 5.21 -15.48 -17.36
C ARG A 166 6.34 -14.44 -17.41
N PRO A 167 6.76 -13.99 -18.60
CA PRO A 167 7.75 -12.93 -18.72
C PRO A 167 7.15 -11.58 -18.33
N ILE A 168 7.96 -10.73 -17.70
CA ILE A 168 7.59 -9.34 -17.34
C ILE A 168 8.59 -8.36 -17.97
N THR A 169 8.30 -7.07 -17.84
CA THR A 169 9.24 -5.97 -18.15
C THR A 169 10.18 -5.72 -16.97
N ASP A 170 11.22 -4.91 -17.17
CA ASP A 170 12.16 -4.51 -16.11
C ASP A 170 11.47 -3.71 -14.98
N THR A 171 10.30 -3.14 -15.25
CA THR A 171 9.47 -2.42 -14.27
C THR A 171 8.51 -3.33 -13.49
N GLY A 172 8.58 -4.65 -13.71
CA GLY A 172 7.70 -5.63 -13.08
C GLY A 172 6.30 -5.74 -13.71
N ALA A 173 6.02 -4.98 -14.77
CA ALA A 173 4.74 -5.02 -15.47
C ALA A 173 4.63 -6.20 -16.43
N LEU A 174 3.40 -6.59 -16.76
CA LEU A 174 3.13 -7.48 -17.87
C LEU A 174 3.58 -6.87 -19.21
N ARG A 175 3.98 -7.72 -20.15
CA ARG A 175 4.20 -7.30 -21.54
C ARG A 175 2.86 -6.91 -22.15
N LEU A 176 2.88 -6.02 -23.14
CA LEU A 176 1.65 -5.55 -23.80
C LEU A 176 0.78 -6.70 -24.35
N SER A 177 1.39 -7.73 -24.94
CA SER A 177 0.69 -8.92 -25.44
C SER A 177 0.07 -9.78 -24.35
N ASP A 178 0.53 -9.65 -23.11
CA ASP A 178 0.06 -10.41 -21.96
C ASP A 178 -1.02 -9.67 -21.15
N ILE A 179 -1.25 -8.37 -21.42
CA ILE A 179 -2.27 -7.57 -20.72
C ILE A 179 -3.68 -8.10 -21.02
N GLU A 180 -3.99 -8.39 -22.28
CA GLU A 180 -5.32 -8.89 -22.67
C GLU A 180 -5.71 -10.20 -21.98
N PRO A 181 -4.90 -11.28 -22.04
CA PRO A 181 -5.29 -12.52 -21.38
C PRO A 181 -5.30 -12.40 -19.84
N ALA A 182 -4.43 -11.59 -19.24
CA ALA A 182 -4.45 -11.34 -17.81
C ALA A 182 -5.70 -10.54 -17.38
N ALA A 183 -6.05 -9.50 -18.13
CA ALA A 183 -7.28 -8.72 -17.92
C ALA A 183 -8.52 -9.59 -18.07
N ALA A 184 -8.56 -10.47 -19.09
CA ALA A 184 -9.66 -11.40 -19.30
C ALA A 184 -9.84 -12.40 -18.15
N ALA A 185 -8.76 -12.83 -17.50
CA ALA A 185 -8.83 -13.67 -16.29
C ALA A 185 -9.61 -12.98 -15.15
N LEU A 186 -9.54 -11.64 -15.10
CA LEU A 186 -10.27 -10.81 -14.14
C LEU A 186 -11.64 -10.34 -14.65
N GLY A 187 -12.07 -10.80 -15.82
CA GLY A 187 -13.32 -10.37 -16.46
C GLY A 187 -13.27 -8.95 -17.03
N LEU A 188 -12.08 -8.39 -17.25
CA LEU A 188 -11.88 -7.07 -17.83
C LEU A 188 -11.69 -7.16 -19.35
N ARG A 189 -12.24 -6.19 -20.09
CA ARG A 189 -12.03 -6.06 -21.53
C ARG A 189 -10.95 -5.00 -21.80
N ALA A 190 -9.69 -5.42 -21.79
CA ALA A 190 -8.57 -4.51 -22.00
C ALA A 190 -7.48 -5.14 -22.85
N ALA A 191 -6.66 -4.32 -23.51
CA ALA A 191 -5.55 -4.77 -24.33
C ALA A 191 -4.34 -3.83 -24.22
N GLY A 192 -3.14 -4.41 -24.28
CA GLY A 192 -1.91 -3.63 -24.36
C GLY A 192 -1.68 -3.10 -25.77
N ALA A 193 -1.49 -1.80 -25.94
CA ALA A 193 -1.20 -1.18 -27.22
C ALA A 193 0.06 -0.33 -27.16
N ARG A 194 0.92 -0.42 -28.18
CA ARG A 194 2.10 0.46 -28.28
C ARG A 194 1.68 1.91 -28.55
N THR A 195 0.64 2.08 -29.37
CA THR A 195 0.03 3.36 -29.71
C THR A 195 -1.46 3.26 -29.43
N LEU A 196 -2.01 4.21 -28.68
CA LEU A 196 -3.43 4.24 -28.41
C LEU A 196 -4.23 4.46 -29.72
N PRO A 197 -5.41 3.85 -29.87
CA PRO A 197 -6.28 4.11 -31.01
C PRO A 197 -6.54 5.61 -31.19
N ALA A 198 -6.50 6.08 -32.45
CA ALA A 198 -6.82 7.46 -32.77
C ALA A 198 -8.31 7.78 -32.62
N THR A 199 -9.15 6.74 -32.67
CA THR A 199 -10.60 6.79 -32.48
C THR A 199 -10.95 6.20 -31.13
N GLY A 200 -11.70 6.93 -30.31
CA GLY A 200 -12.13 6.49 -28.98
C GLY A 200 -12.02 7.59 -27.93
N ASP A 201 -12.50 7.30 -26.73
CA ASP A 201 -12.48 8.25 -25.61
C ASP A 201 -11.12 8.15 -24.88
N LEU A 202 -10.32 9.21 -24.98
CA LEU A 202 -9.01 9.30 -24.33
C LEU A 202 -9.16 9.73 -22.88
N HIS A 203 -8.60 8.95 -21.96
CA HIS A 203 -8.56 9.23 -20.53
C HIS A 203 -7.13 9.06 -20.03
N GLY A 204 -6.37 10.17 -20.04
CA GLY A 204 -4.96 10.18 -19.65
C GLY A 204 -4.11 9.24 -20.53
N GLN A 205 -3.61 8.15 -19.93
CA GLN A 205 -2.78 7.14 -20.61
C GLN A 205 -3.56 5.91 -21.06
N THR A 206 -4.88 6.05 -21.17
CA THR A 206 -5.80 5.00 -21.60
C THR A 206 -6.71 5.52 -22.72
N ALA A 207 -7.21 4.62 -23.56
CA ALA A 207 -8.20 4.92 -24.59
C ALA A 207 -9.27 3.84 -24.61
N ILE A 208 -10.54 4.21 -24.74
CA ILE A 208 -11.64 3.25 -24.86
C ILE A 208 -12.16 3.28 -26.29
N ALA A 209 -12.06 2.15 -26.99
CA ALA A 209 -12.59 1.97 -28.33
C ALA A 209 -13.27 0.59 -28.45
N ASP A 210 -14.47 0.55 -29.03
CA ASP A 210 -15.27 -0.68 -29.20
C ASP A 210 -15.50 -1.48 -27.89
N GLY A 211 -15.55 -0.75 -26.76
CA GLY A 211 -15.69 -1.33 -25.42
C GLY A 211 -14.44 -2.09 -24.94
N ILE A 212 -13.27 -1.81 -25.52
CA ILE A 212 -11.97 -2.31 -25.08
C ILE A 212 -11.16 -1.14 -24.53
N THR A 213 -10.65 -1.28 -23.31
CA THR A 213 -9.70 -0.33 -22.72
C THR A 213 -8.28 -0.64 -23.20
N TYR A 214 -7.72 0.24 -24.02
CA TYR A 214 -6.35 0.15 -24.49
C TYR A 214 -5.41 0.90 -23.55
N VAL A 215 -4.32 0.23 -23.16
CA VAL A 215 -3.31 0.80 -22.25
C VAL A 215 -1.89 0.58 -22.78
N GLN A 216 -1.00 1.54 -22.53
CA GLN A 216 0.42 1.43 -22.89
C GLN A 216 1.27 0.73 -21.81
N SER A 217 0.68 0.47 -20.64
CA SER A 217 1.28 -0.24 -19.52
C SER A 217 0.17 -0.85 -18.69
N MET A 218 0.40 -2.04 -18.13
CA MET A 218 -0.52 -2.67 -17.18
C MET A 218 -0.89 -1.74 -16.02
N TRP A 219 0.06 -0.89 -15.60
CA TRP A 219 -0.14 0.06 -14.50
C TRP A 219 -1.17 1.15 -14.76
N HIS A 220 -1.56 1.38 -16.03
CA HIS A 220 -2.62 2.33 -16.38
C HIS A 220 -4.01 1.66 -16.45
N LEU A 221 -4.08 0.33 -16.26
CA LEU A 221 -5.34 -0.37 -16.09
C LEU A 221 -5.56 -0.58 -14.59
N GLU A 222 -6.15 0.42 -13.92
CA GLU A 222 -6.24 0.48 -12.46
C GLU A 222 -6.74 -0.81 -11.79
N PRO A 223 -7.82 -1.47 -12.24
CA PRO A 223 -8.24 -2.72 -11.63
C PRO A 223 -7.18 -3.83 -11.74
N LEU A 224 -6.53 -3.98 -12.90
CA LEU A 224 -5.47 -4.98 -13.06
C LEU A 224 -4.23 -4.64 -12.23
N ALA A 225 -3.88 -3.35 -12.12
CA ALA A 225 -2.77 -2.88 -11.31
C ALA A 225 -2.99 -3.15 -9.80
N ALA A 226 -4.19 -2.86 -9.30
CA ALA A 226 -4.60 -3.11 -7.91
C ALA A 226 -4.47 -4.60 -7.56
N TRP A 227 -5.03 -5.46 -8.40
CA TRP A 227 -4.91 -6.91 -8.24
C TRP A 227 -3.46 -7.38 -8.30
N TRP A 228 -2.68 -6.89 -9.25
CA TRP A 228 -1.29 -7.29 -9.39
C TRP A 228 -0.47 -6.98 -8.13
N ARG A 229 -0.68 -5.80 -7.53
CA ARG A 229 -0.02 -5.42 -6.27
C ARG A 229 -0.50 -6.27 -5.10
N ALA A 230 -1.82 -6.39 -4.92
CA ALA A 230 -2.40 -7.20 -3.84
C ALA A 230 -1.86 -8.64 -3.86
N LEU A 231 -1.73 -9.24 -5.04
CA LEU A 231 -1.20 -10.60 -5.18
C LEU A 231 0.30 -10.71 -4.90
N LEU A 232 1.08 -9.66 -5.14
CA LEU A 232 2.49 -9.60 -4.77
C LEU A 232 2.67 -9.39 -3.26
N ASP A 233 1.87 -8.51 -2.67
CA ASP A 233 1.95 -8.17 -1.25
C ASP A 233 1.51 -9.35 -0.36
N THR A 234 0.66 -10.25 -0.88
CA THR A 234 0.17 -11.46 -0.20
C THR A 234 0.94 -12.74 -0.55
N ASP A 235 2.09 -12.64 -1.24
CA ASP A 235 2.90 -13.77 -1.70
C ASP A 235 2.12 -14.81 -2.56
N VAL A 236 0.98 -14.43 -3.15
CA VAL A 236 0.28 -15.26 -4.13
C VAL A 236 1.04 -15.25 -5.46
N LEU A 237 1.66 -14.13 -5.80
CA LEU A 237 2.61 -13.99 -6.89
C LEU A 237 3.98 -13.60 -6.34
N GLU A 238 5.02 -13.94 -7.10
CA GLU A 238 6.38 -13.52 -6.83
C GLU A 238 7.01 -13.02 -8.12
N LEU A 239 7.76 -11.91 -8.04
CA LEU A 239 8.58 -11.42 -9.14
C LEU A 239 10.03 -11.89 -9.01
N THR A 240 10.59 -12.26 -10.14
CA THR A 240 12.03 -12.36 -10.37
C THR A 240 12.48 -11.20 -11.26
N ALA A 241 13.77 -11.13 -11.60
CA ALA A 241 14.27 -10.06 -12.48
C ALA A 241 13.59 -9.97 -13.86
N SER A 242 13.02 -11.06 -14.38
CA SER A 242 12.41 -11.07 -15.73
C SER A 242 11.14 -11.89 -15.85
N ARG A 243 10.64 -12.45 -14.74
CA ARG A 243 9.43 -13.30 -14.73
C ARG A 243 8.61 -13.10 -13.49
N VAL A 244 7.30 -13.26 -13.63
CA VAL A 244 6.35 -13.51 -12.54
C VAL A 244 6.04 -15.00 -12.47
N ARG A 245 5.88 -15.53 -11.26
CA ARG A 245 5.50 -16.92 -11.01
C ARG A 245 4.55 -17.00 -9.81
N PRO A 246 3.86 -18.13 -9.61
CA PRO A 246 3.12 -18.37 -8.38
C PRO A 246 4.06 -18.32 -7.17
N GLY A 247 3.69 -17.54 -6.16
CA GLY A 247 4.45 -17.36 -4.92
C GLY A 247 4.15 -18.43 -3.87
N ARG A 248 4.61 -18.24 -2.64
CA ARG A 248 4.46 -19.22 -1.56
C ARG A 248 3.00 -19.49 -1.21
N ALA A 249 2.17 -18.45 -1.14
CA ALA A 249 0.76 -18.57 -0.78
C ALA A 249 -0.07 -19.29 -1.87
N SER A 250 0.38 -19.25 -3.13
CA SER A 250 -0.32 -19.88 -4.26
C SER A 250 -0.44 -21.40 -4.15
N GLN A 251 0.49 -22.05 -3.45
CA GLN A 251 0.44 -23.50 -3.29
C GLN A 251 -0.79 -23.90 -2.48
N ARG A 252 -0.98 -23.26 -1.31
CA ARG A 252 -2.15 -23.49 -0.46
C ARG A 252 -3.44 -23.14 -1.19
N TRP A 253 -3.44 -22.00 -1.90
CA TRP A 253 -4.57 -21.56 -2.73
C TRP A 253 -5.03 -22.62 -3.73
N ARG A 254 -4.09 -23.36 -4.35
CA ARG A 254 -4.40 -24.39 -5.36
C ARG A 254 -4.72 -25.77 -4.78
N THR A 255 -4.21 -26.09 -3.59
CA THR A 255 -4.36 -27.44 -3.01
C THR A 255 -5.57 -27.58 -2.10
N GLU A 256 -6.00 -26.49 -1.47
CA GLU A 256 -7.14 -26.49 -0.55
C GLU A 256 -8.45 -26.39 -1.36
N PRO A 257 -9.57 -27.00 -0.90
CA PRO A 257 -10.86 -26.93 -1.61
C PRO A 257 -11.39 -25.50 -1.76
N THR A 258 -11.06 -24.65 -0.80
CA THR A 258 -11.33 -23.22 -0.76
C THR A 258 -10.01 -22.48 -0.52
N PRO A 259 -9.81 -21.27 -1.07
CA PRO A 259 -8.63 -20.47 -0.77
C PRO A 259 -8.46 -20.25 0.74
N PRO A 260 -7.22 -20.22 1.25
CA PRO A 260 -6.96 -19.92 2.65
C PRO A 260 -7.61 -18.61 3.07
N LEU A 261 -8.43 -18.64 4.12
CA LEU A 261 -9.24 -17.48 4.54
C LEU A 261 -8.38 -16.25 4.84
N ASP A 262 -7.23 -16.44 5.50
CA ASP A 262 -6.27 -15.39 5.83
C ASP A 262 -5.80 -14.66 4.56
N VAL A 263 -5.30 -15.41 3.57
CA VAL A 263 -4.78 -14.86 2.32
C VAL A 263 -5.91 -14.29 1.45
N ALA A 264 -7.05 -14.96 1.37
CA ALA A 264 -8.19 -14.52 0.57
C ALA A 264 -8.77 -13.20 1.07
N SER A 265 -8.92 -13.06 2.40
CA SER A 265 -9.42 -11.83 3.02
C SER A 265 -8.46 -10.68 2.78
N GLU A 266 -7.14 -10.91 2.92
CA GLU A 266 -6.13 -9.90 2.68
C GLU A 266 -6.08 -9.44 1.21
N VAL A 267 -6.15 -10.37 0.25
CA VAL A 267 -6.24 -10.03 -1.19
C VAL A 267 -7.47 -9.17 -1.46
N VAL A 268 -8.64 -9.54 -0.93
CA VAL A 268 -9.88 -8.77 -1.14
C VAL A 268 -9.76 -7.38 -0.50
N ALA A 269 -9.26 -7.28 0.73
CA ALA A 269 -9.06 -6.02 1.41
C ALA A 269 -8.13 -5.09 0.63
N LEU A 270 -6.99 -5.60 0.15
CA LEU A 270 -6.04 -4.81 -0.64
C LEU A 270 -6.61 -4.38 -1.99
N VAL A 271 -7.31 -5.27 -2.70
CA VAL A 271 -7.95 -4.94 -3.99
C VAL A 271 -9.03 -3.88 -3.81
N VAL A 272 -9.91 -4.04 -2.81
CA VAL A 272 -10.98 -3.08 -2.52
C VAL A 272 -10.38 -1.74 -2.10
N SER A 273 -9.42 -1.75 -1.19
CA SER A 273 -8.72 -0.53 -0.75
C SER A 273 -8.07 0.18 -1.93
N ASP A 274 -7.34 -0.53 -2.78
CA ASP A 274 -6.67 0.05 -3.94
C ASP A 274 -7.64 0.60 -4.99
N THR A 275 -8.81 -0.02 -5.14
CA THR A 275 -9.82 0.37 -6.14
C THR A 275 -10.68 1.53 -5.64
N VAL A 276 -11.03 1.55 -4.34
CA VAL A 276 -11.85 2.59 -3.72
C VAL A 276 -11.02 3.84 -3.43
N LEU A 277 -9.77 3.68 -2.99
CA LEU A 277 -8.86 4.78 -2.62
C LEU A 277 -7.90 5.18 -3.75
N GLY A 278 -8.01 4.58 -4.93
CA GLY A 278 -7.06 4.73 -6.04
C GLY A 278 -6.81 6.17 -6.50
N ASP A 279 -7.79 7.06 -6.29
CA ASP A 279 -7.71 8.49 -6.60
C ASP A 279 -6.98 9.32 -5.55
N LEU A 280 -6.73 8.77 -4.36
CA LEU A 280 -5.96 9.47 -3.35
C LEU A 280 -4.47 9.39 -3.70
N PRO A 281 -3.73 10.52 -3.64
CA PRO A 281 -2.30 10.53 -3.90
C PRO A 281 -1.61 9.65 -2.87
N ARG A 282 -1.24 8.43 -3.29
CA ARG A 282 -0.48 7.54 -2.41
C ARG A 282 0.85 8.22 -2.09
N PRO A 283 1.29 8.27 -0.82
CA PRO A 283 2.70 8.50 -0.57
C PRO A 283 3.41 7.40 -1.34
N LEU A 284 4.29 7.78 -2.26
CA LEU A 284 5.03 6.85 -3.11
C LEU A 284 5.77 5.86 -2.20
N ARG A 285 5.13 4.73 -1.86
CA ARG A 285 5.81 3.50 -1.45
C ARG A 285 6.46 2.90 -2.69
N LEU A 286 7.28 3.70 -3.37
CA LEU A 286 8.48 3.22 -4.03
C LEU A 286 9.48 2.90 -2.91
N GLY A 287 9.11 1.94 -2.06
CA GLY A 287 10.14 1.04 -1.58
C GLY A 287 10.78 0.51 -2.86
N CYS A 288 12.04 0.86 -3.10
CA CYS A 288 12.85 0.13 -4.04
C CYS A 288 12.58 -1.35 -3.77
N PHE A 289 11.86 -2.03 -4.65
CA PHE A 289 11.97 -3.48 -4.77
C PHE A 289 13.41 -3.71 -5.21
N THR A 290 14.34 -3.66 -4.26
CA THR A 290 15.67 -4.21 -4.44
C THR A 290 15.46 -5.70 -4.60
N LEU A 291 15.35 -6.14 -5.85
CA LEU A 291 15.45 -7.54 -6.22
C LEU A 291 16.67 -8.12 -5.49
N PRO A 292 16.49 -9.11 -4.59
CA PRO A 292 17.61 -9.75 -3.93
C PRO A 292 18.45 -10.46 -5.01
N GLY A 293 19.57 -9.86 -5.41
CA GLY A 293 20.50 -10.45 -6.38
C GLY A 293 20.95 -9.57 -7.55
N ALA A 294 20.41 -8.36 -7.72
CA ALA A 294 20.96 -7.41 -8.70
C ALA A 294 22.27 -6.81 -8.18
N ARG A 295 23.40 -7.49 -8.43
CA ARG A 295 24.74 -6.90 -8.21
C ARG A 295 24.88 -5.69 -9.13
N HIS A 296 24.73 -4.48 -8.58
CA HIS A 296 25.10 -3.25 -9.27
C HIS A 296 26.61 -3.25 -9.53
N THR A 297 27.03 -3.62 -10.74
CA THR A 297 28.27 -3.10 -11.29
C THR A 297 28.04 -1.65 -11.65
N CYS A 298 28.23 -0.74 -10.68
CA CYS A 298 28.34 0.67 -10.97
C CYS A 298 29.55 0.88 -11.89
N ALA A 299 29.26 1.20 -13.15
CA ALA A 299 30.22 1.73 -14.09
C ALA A 299 30.83 3.01 -13.49
N ARG A 300 32.14 2.97 -13.17
CA ARG A 300 32.92 4.17 -12.86
C ARG A 300 33.00 5.04 -14.11
N GLY A 301 32.22 6.13 -14.12
CA GLY A 301 32.44 7.26 -15.02
C GLY A 301 33.76 7.99 -14.73
N PRO A 302 34.29 8.77 -15.69
CA PRO A 302 35.70 9.12 -15.74
C PRO A 302 36.07 10.29 -14.81
N HIS A 303 37.13 10.12 -14.02
CA HIS A 303 37.73 11.19 -13.22
C HIS A 303 38.43 12.24 -14.13
N PRO A 304 38.36 13.54 -13.78
CA PRO A 304 39.02 14.59 -14.53
C PRO A 304 40.52 14.67 -14.24
N ARG A 305 41.25 15.02 -15.31
CA ARG A 305 42.69 15.22 -15.42
C ARG A 305 43.28 16.04 -14.25
N ARG A 306 44.22 15.47 -13.50
CA ARG A 306 45.20 16.23 -12.69
C ARG A 306 46.58 16.18 -13.33
N ARG A 307 47.15 17.39 -13.42
CA ARG A 307 48.43 17.74 -14.05
C ARG A 307 49.63 17.13 -13.32
N ARG A 308 50.64 16.83 -14.15
CA ARG A 308 52.03 16.51 -13.84
C ARG A 308 52.64 17.43 -12.77
N GLN A 309 53.34 16.82 -11.81
CA GLN A 309 54.63 17.32 -11.34
C GLN A 309 55.60 16.14 -11.22
N ALA A 310 56.81 16.34 -11.74
CA ALA A 310 57.90 15.39 -11.77
C ALA A 310 58.79 15.56 -10.53
N ARG A 311 59.32 14.44 -10.01
CA ARG A 311 60.67 14.30 -9.45
C ARG A 311 60.96 12.82 -9.16
N THR A 312 61.97 12.29 -9.84
CA THR A 312 62.69 11.01 -9.70
C THR A 312 63.70 11.07 -8.52
N PRO A 313 64.59 10.08 -8.29
CA PRO A 313 64.38 8.63 -8.07
C PRO A 313 65.22 8.09 -6.87
N HIS A 314 64.96 6.88 -6.33
CA HIS A 314 66.03 5.94 -5.93
C HIS A 314 65.50 4.58 -5.46
N ARG A 315 66.12 3.50 -5.99
CA ARG A 315 66.44 2.17 -5.38
C ARG A 315 65.28 1.36 -4.74
N ASP A 316 65.26 0.03 -4.70
CA ASP A 316 66.24 -1.01 -4.99
C ASP A 316 65.51 -2.34 -5.27
N ARG A 317 66.27 -3.28 -5.81
CA ARG A 317 65.91 -4.66 -6.15
C ARG A 317 65.29 -5.45 -4.98
N ARG A 318 64.35 -6.35 -5.29
CA ARG A 318 64.47 -7.81 -5.05
C ARG A 318 63.25 -8.58 -5.59
N THR A 319 63.57 -9.45 -6.54
CA THR A 319 62.90 -10.70 -6.90
C THR A 319 62.52 -11.55 -5.70
N ILE A 320 61.35 -12.21 -5.74
CA ILE A 320 61.15 -13.64 -5.39
C ILE A 320 59.82 -14.09 -6.03
N ARG A 321 59.90 -15.18 -6.79
CA ARG A 321 58.79 -15.95 -7.39
C ARG A 321 58.32 -17.06 -6.42
N PRO A 322 57.18 -17.72 -6.67
CA PRO A 322 56.33 -18.38 -5.68
C PRO A 322 56.72 -19.86 -5.46
N PRO A 323 55.88 -20.62 -4.71
CA PRO A 323 55.55 -21.93 -5.26
C PRO A 323 54.06 -22.32 -5.20
N CYS A 324 53.72 -23.10 -6.23
CA CYS A 324 52.62 -24.04 -6.34
C CYS A 324 52.52 -25.03 -5.16
N ARG A 325 51.31 -25.51 -4.88
CA ARG A 325 51.00 -26.95 -4.64
C ARG A 325 49.47 -27.16 -4.75
N THR A 326 48.94 -27.77 -5.82
CA THR A 326 48.65 -29.21 -6.07
C THR A 326 47.80 -29.96 -5.03
N ARG A 327 46.64 -30.44 -5.55
CA ARG A 327 45.99 -31.77 -5.43
C ARG A 327 45.72 -32.38 -4.04
N LEU A 328 44.48 -32.83 -3.84
CA LEU A 328 43.97 -34.23 -3.82
C LEU A 328 42.58 -34.17 -3.15
N ALA A 329 41.48 -34.57 -3.81
CA ALA A 329 41.01 -35.91 -4.15
C ALA A 329 40.22 -36.60 -3.02
N ASP A 330 39.18 -37.33 -3.45
CA ASP A 330 38.45 -38.40 -2.77
C ASP A 330 37.43 -38.04 -1.68
N ALA A 331 36.29 -38.74 -1.52
CA ALA A 331 35.59 -39.75 -2.32
C ALA A 331 34.23 -40.06 -1.64
N ARG A 332 33.42 -40.88 -2.33
CA ARG A 332 32.37 -41.82 -1.83
C ARG A 332 31.05 -41.18 -1.38
N ARG A 333 29.97 -41.32 -2.17
CA ARG A 333 29.06 -42.50 -2.28
C ARG A 333 28.50 -42.96 -0.93
N SER A 334 27.19 -42.78 -0.74
CA SER A 334 26.25 -43.80 -0.20
C SER A 334 24.79 -43.36 -0.40
N ARG A 335 24.08 -44.05 -1.30
CA ARG A 335 22.62 -44.32 -1.28
C ARG A 335 22.48 -45.69 -0.58
N PRO A 336 21.43 -45.98 0.20
CA PRO A 336 20.14 -46.43 -0.39
C PRO A 336 18.90 -46.14 0.47
N GLY A 337 17.70 -46.47 -0.05
CA GLY A 337 16.50 -46.63 0.78
C GLY A 337 15.19 -46.23 0.12
N ARG A 338 14.78 -46.92 -0.95
CA ARG A 338 13.40 -46.91 -1.47
C ARG A 338 12.53 -47.77 -0.57
N THR A 339 11.43 -47.24 -0.06
CA THR A 339 10.30 -48.03 0.45
C THR A 339 9.02 -47.40 -0.07
N ASP A 340 8.37 -48.11 -1.00
CA ASP A 340 6.99 -47.85 -1.44
C ASP A 340 6.03 -48.57 -0.48
N PRO A 341 4.98 -47.92 0.03
CA PRO A 341 3.79 -48.59 0.50
C PRO A 341 2.67 -48.54 -0.55
N GLN A 342 2.23 -49.74 -0.94
CA GLN A 342 1.01 -50.03 -1.68
C GLN A 342 -0.25 -49.46 -0.99
N PRO A 343 -1.24 -48.92 -1.73
CA PRO A 343 -2.53 -48.51 -1.16
C PRO A 343 -3.53 -49.68 -1.08
N PRO A 344 -4.38 -49.77 -0.04
CA PRO A 344 -5.49 -50.70 0.00
C PRO A 344 -6.66 -50.26 -0.89
N ARG A 345 -7.28 -51.27 -1.53
CA ARG A 345 -8.43 -51.16 -2.44
C ARG A 345 -9.78 -51.25 -1.69
N HIS A 346 -10.71 -50.38 -2.08
CA HIS A 346 -12.20 -50.52 -2.10
C HIS A 346 -12.99 -50.60 -0.76
N PRO A 347 -14.31 -50.28 -0.73
CA PRO A 347 -15.28 -50.20 -1.84
C PRO A 347 -16.17 -48.95 -1.95
N ILE A 348 -16.71 -48.83 -3.16
CA ILE A 348 -17.73 -47.89 -3.65
C ILE A 348 -19.06 -48.13 -2.93
N ARG A 349 -19.60 -47.12 -2.25
CA ARG A 349 -21.00 -47.10 -1.79
C ARG A 349 -21.79 -46.13 -2.67
N ARG A 350 -22.63 -46.69 -3.54
CA ARG A 350 -23.65 -45.96 -4.31
C ARG A 350 -24.78 -45.54 -3.38
N SER A 351 -24.99 -44.23 -3.22
CA SER A 351 -26.21 -43.68 -2.62
C SER A 351 -27.04 -43.04 -3.72
N ARG A 352 -28.16 -43.70 -4.03
CA ARG A 352 -29.24 -43.19 -4.89
C ARG A 352 -30.01 -42.10 -4.15
N GLY A 353 -30.27 -40.99 -4.86
CA GLY A 353 -31.56 -40.33 -4.97
C GLY A 353 -32.19 -39.72 -3.72
N LEU A 354 -32.43 -38.40 -3.77
CA LEU A 354 -33.72 -37.80 -3.42
C LEU A 354 -33.77 -36.39 -4.00
N ALA A 355 -34.41 -36.28 -5.18
CA ALA A 355 -34.87 -35.01 -5.72
C ALA A 355 -36.10 -34.57 -4.93
N ARG A 356 -36.02 -33.45 -4.20
CA ARG A 356 -37.20 -32.72 -3.74
C ARG A 356 -37.33 -31.44 -4.58
N ARG A 357 -38.25 -31.50 -5.55
CA ARG A 357 -38.84 -30.33 -6.20
C ARG A 357 -39.69 -29.60 -5.16
N LEU A 358 -39.29 -28.38 -4.79
CA LEU A 358 -40.18 -27.43 -4.12
C LEU A 358 -40.86 -26.59 -5.20
N CYS A 359 -42.15 -26.86 -5.44
CA CYS A 359 -43.00 -26.01 -6.23
C CYS A 359 -43.38 -24.78 -5.38
N TYR A 360 -42.86 -23.61 -5.75
CA TYR A 360 -43.27 -22.33 -5.20
C TYR A 360 -44.57 -21.88 -5.89
N ARG A 361 -45.61 -21.61 -5.10
CA ARG A 361 -46.94 -21.16 -5.54
C ARG A 361 -47.13 -19.72 -5.03
N PRO A 362 -47.23 -18.69 -5.87
CA PRO A 362 -47.43 -17.32 -5.38
C PRO A 362 -48.88 -17.10 -4.93
N ALA A 363 -49.02 -16.42 -3.80
CA ALA A 363 -50.29 -16.02 -3.21
C ALA A 363 -50.95 -14.88 -4.02
N ARG A 364 -52.26 -14.99 -4.23
CA ARG A 364 -53.11 -13.93 -4.76
C ARG A 364 -53.44 -12.96 -3.62
N GLY A 365 -53.22 -11.66 -3.84
CA GLY A 365 -53.64 -10.59 -2.92
C GLY A 365 -55.16 -10.38 -2.91
N PRO A 366 -55.70 -9.74 -1.85
CA PRO A 366 -57.12 -9.45 -1.73
C PRO A 366 -57.52 -8.22 -2.56
N ARG A 367 -58.79 -8.23 -3.00
CA ARG A 367 -59.47 -7.08 -3.62
C ARG A 367 -60.03 -6.15 -2.57
#